data_AF-A0A845R7V5-F1
#
_entry.id   AF-A0A845R7V5-F1
#
_cell.length_a   1.000
_cell.length_b   1.000
_cell.length_c   1.000
_cell.angle_alpha   90.00
_cell.angle_beta   90.00
_cell.angle_gamma   90.00
#
_symmetry.space_group_name_H-M   'P 1'
#
loop_
_entity.id
_entity.type
_entity.pdbx_description
1 polymer ?
#
loop_
_entity_poly.entity_id
_entity_poly.type
_entity_poly.pdbx_seq_one_letter_code
_entity_poly.pdbx_strand_id
1 'polypeptide(L)'
;MAGYMVCWPQDRWKQVKKAGDTGPIKVIYGSIHARMPTIASIKVGDVVFVVTYMQKHLYAVARLPVNRREAAFDYTMRELGTHHSALPPKGVVMEMRYAQGGTFFSSWDCKSYNCREAVPEGLTVIPLSEQIEKPHLEHQNPFNCCSQWAVWGEEGSSIEPRQLPDEVLPDLRFGYPKSKEKPLKFTPNGSVLSSSLTATRRMSEETFAIFEALFS
;
A
#
# COMPACT_ATOMS: atom_id res chain seq x y z
N MET A 1 18.28 8.40 3.82
CA MET A 1 17.04 8.42 3.04
C MET A 1 17.21 7.44 1.89
N ALA A 2 16.34 6.44 1.77
CA ALA A 2 16.29 5.53 0.63
C ALA A 2 15.00 5.75 -0.17
N GLY A 3 15.08 5.53 -1.48
CA GLY A 3 13.92 5.47 -2.36
C GLY A 3 13.37 4.04 -2.48
N TYR A 4 12.05 3.91 -2.54
CA TYR A 4 11.37 2.64 -2.78
C TYR A 4 10.36 2.76 -3.91
N MET A 5 10.26 1.71 -4.71
CA MET A 5 9.22 1.54 -5.71
C MET A 5 8.16 0.56 -5.19
N VAL A 6 6.89 0.97 -5.22
CA VAL A 6 5.73 0.12 -4.93
C VAL A 6 4.78 0.18 -6.12
N CYS A 7 4.42 -0.97 -6.68
CA CYS A 7 3.52 -1.03 -7.82
C CYS A 7 2.06 -1.05 -7.37
N TRP A 8 1.26 -0.13 -7.92
CA TRP A 8 -0.19 -0.28 -7.99
C TRP A 8 -0.59 -1.03 -9.26
N PRO A 9 -1.27 -2.19 -9.11
CA PRO A 9 -1.88 -2.86 -10.24
C PRO A 9 -2.81 -1.93 -11.02
N GLN A 10 -2.98 -2.18 -12.32
CA GLN A 10 -3.75 -1.29 -13.20
C GLN A 10 -5.20 -1.09 -12.74
N ASP A 11 -5.83 -2.09 -12.13
CA ASP A 11 -7.19 -1.98 -11.63
C ASP A 11 -7.28 -1.06 -10.40
N ARG A 12 -6.29 -1.10 -9.51
CA ARG A 12 -6.16 -0.12 -8.42
C ARG A 12 -6.03 1.30 -8.98
N TRP A 13 -5.15 1.52 -9.95
CA TRP A 13 -5.02 2.83 -10.61
C TRP A 13 -6.35 3.28 -11.24
N LYS A 14 -7.05 2.39 -11.94
CA LYS A 14 -8.36 2.71 -12.55
C LYS A 14 -9.41 3.10 -11.52
N GLN A 15 -9.43 2.48 -10.33
CA GLN A 15 -10.33 2.85 -9.24
C GLN A 15 -10.08 4.27 -8.75
N VAL A 16 -8.83 4.60 -8.42
CA VAL A 16 -8.42 5.94 -7.96
C VAL A 16 -8.77 6.99 -9.02
N LYS A 17 -8.44 6.73 -10.29
CA LYS A 17 -8.80 7.62 -11.41
C LYS A 17 -10.31 7.81 -11.56
N LYS A 18 -11.10 6.73 -11.46
CA LYS A 18 -12.57 6.78 -11.58
C LYS A 18 -13.20 7.60 -10.45
N ALA A 19 -12.60 7.57 -9.26
CA ALA A 19 -13.05 8.37 -8.12
C ALA A 19 -12.71 9.87 -8.24
N GLY A 20 -11.94 10.28 -9.25
CA GLY A 20 -11.47 11.67 -9.39
C GLY A 20 -10.46 12.06 -8.31
N ASP A 21 -9.85 11.08 -7.64
CA ASP A 21 -8.88 11.30 -6.58
C ASP A 21 -7.52 11.70 -7.16
N THR A 22 -7.18 12.97 -6.98
CA THR A 22 -5.93 13.59 -7.45
C THR A 22 -4.93 13.79 -6.32
N GLY A 23 -5.19 13.25 -5.13
CA GLY A 23 -4.34 13.36 -3.96
C GLY A 23 -4.50 14.68 -3.18
N PRO A 24 -3.45 15.12 -2.46
CA PRO A 24 -2.11 14.53 -2.40
C PRO A 24 -2.12 13.09 -1.86
N ILE A 25 -1.16 12.26 -2.28
CA ILE A 25 -1.01 10.90 -1.73
C ILE A 25 -0.70 10.99 -0.23
N LYS A 26 -1.46 10.30 0.62
CA LYS A 26 -1.24 10.34 2.07
C LYS A 26 -0.62 9.08 2.64
N VAL A 27 -1.01 7.93 2.11
CA VAL A 27 -0.67 6.62 2.69
C VAL A 27 -0.41 5.57 1.62
N ILE A 28 0.52 4.67 1.93
CA ILE A 28 0.77 3.45 1.18
C ILE A 28 0.75 2.27 2.16
N TYR A 29 -0.01 1.24 1.80
CA TYR A 29 -0.11 0.02 2.60
C TYR A 29 0.76 -1.09 2.01
N GLY A 30 1.20 -1.99 2.90
CA GLY A 30 1.78 -3.27 2.52
C GLY A 30 1.10 -4.42 3.25
N SER A 31 0.91 -5.54 2.54
CA SER A 31 0.24 -6.75 3.02
C SER A 31 1.12 -7.98 2.82
N ILE A 32 0.65 -9.10 3.35
CA ILE A 32 1.22 -10.43 3.12
C ILE A 32 0.99 -10.93 1.69
N HIS A 33 0.03 -10.35 0.96
CA HIS A 33 -0.29 -10.78 -0.40
C HIS A 33 0.62 -10.14 -1.44
N ALA A 34 1.05 -10.92 -2.44
CA ALA A 34 1.92 -10.44 -3.52
C ALA A 34 1.37 -9.24 -4.31
N ARG A 35 0.04 -9.07 -4.35
CA ARG A 35 -0.62 -7.94 -5.04
C ARG A 35 -0.41 -6.59 -4.34
N MET A 36 -0.16 -6.60 -3.03
CA MET A 36 0.23 -5.41 -2.27
C MET A 36 1.43 -5.81 -1.42
N PRO A 37 2.65 -5.74 -2.00
CA PRO A 37 3.82 -6.33 -1.39
C PRO A 37 4.11 -5.73 -0.03
N THR A 38 4.80 -6.51 0.80
CA THR A 38 5.24 -6.01 2.11
C THR A 38 6.09 -4.74 1.97
N ILE A 39 5.84 -3.79 2.85
CA ILE A 39 6.62 -2.55 2.98
C ILE A 39 7.40 -2.51 4.30
N ALA A 40 7.58 -3.66 4.94
CA ALA A 40 8.18 -3.75 6.28
C ALA A 40 9.62 -3.22 6.36
N SER A 41 10.33 -3.10 5.23
CA SER A 41 11.68 -2.54 5.15
C SER A 41 11.72 -1.01 5.12
N ILE A 42 10.62 -0.35 4.76
CA ILE A 42 10.51 1.11 4.64
C ILE A 42 10.49 1.74 6.05
N LYS A 43 11.19 2.86 6.21
CA LYS A 43 11.33 3.58 7.49
C LYS A 43 10.94 5.04 7.34
N VAL A 44 10.74 5.70 8.49
CA VAL A 44 10.61 7.16 8.56
C VAL A 44 11.85 7.82 7.95
N GLY A 45 11.63 8.82 7.10
CA GLY A 45 12.69 9.51 6.34
C GLY A 45 13.08 8.85 5.03
N ASP A 46 12.41 7.76 4.62
CA ASP A 46 12.48 7.22 3.26
C ASP A 46 11.43 7.87 2.35
N VAL A 47 11.54 7.65 1.04
CA VAL A 47 10.57 8.11 0.04
C VAL A 47 10.04 6.89 -0.72
N VAL A 48 8.72 6.87 -0.95
CA VAL A 48 8.07 5.81 -1.71
C VAL A 48 7.44 6.40 -2.97
N PHE A 49 7.81 5.83 -4.12
CA PHE A 49 7.17 6.09 -5.39
C PHE A 49 6.15 5.01 -5.68
N VAL A 50 4.91 5.43 -5.83
CA VAL A 50 3.86 4.58 -6.38
C VAL A 50 4.05 4.56 -7.89
N VAL A 51 4.13 3.37 -8.46
CA VAL A 51 4.25 3.17 -9.91
C VAL A 51 3.09 2.36 -10.45
N THR A 52 2.79 2.53 -11.73
CA THR A 52 1.93 1.62 -12.47
C THR A 52 2.49 1.36 -13.85
N TYR A 53 2.26 0.17 -14.38
CA TYR A 53 2.66 -0.19 -15.74
C TYR A 53 1.40 -0.32 -16.59
N MET A 54 1.24 0.56 -17.58
CA MET A 54 0.07 0.60 -18.46
C MET A 54 0.49 1.02 -19.86
N GLN A 55 -0.25 0.57 -20.88
CA GLN A 55 0.05 0.90 -22.28
C GLN A 55 1.52 0.63 -22.69
N LYS A 56 2.14 -0.41 -22.10
CA LYS A 56 3.55 -0.77 -22.28
C LYS A 56 4.60 0.22 -21.72
N HIS A 57 4.19 1.21 -20.94
CA HIS A 57 5.09 2.17 -20.30
C HIS A 57 5.01 2.10 -18.77
N LEU A 58 6.10 2.44 -18.10
CA LEU A 58 6.18 2.57 -16.66
C LEU A 58 5.91 4.02 -16.27
N TYR A 59 5.00 4.23 -15.32
CA TYR A 59 4.65 5.56 -14.82
C TYR A 59 4.92 5.64 -13.32
N ALA A 60 5.54 6.73 -12.87
CA ALA A 60 5.47 7.15 -11.49
C ALA A 60 4.18 7.96 -11.30
N VAL A 61 3.27 7.49 -10.45
CA VAL A 61 1.96 8.12 -10.27
C VAL A 61 1.91 9.03 -9.05
N ALA A 62 2.71 8.75 -8.03
CA ALA A 62 2.78 9.56 -6.83
C ALA A 62 4.13 9.36 -6.11
N ARG A 63 4.54 10.39 -5.37
CA ARG A 63 5.71 10.41 -4.49
C ARG A 63 5.24 10.69 -3.06
N LEU A 64 5.65 9.83 -2.13
CA LEU A 64 5.32 9.95 -0.72
C LEU A 64 6.58 9.96 0.15
N PRO A 65 6.99 11.12 0.69
CA PRO A 65 7.91 11.20 1.82
C PRO A 65 7.28 10.55 3.05
N VAL A 66 7.99 9.60 3.67
CA VAL A 66 7.47 8.85 4.82
C VAL A 66 7.78 9.60 6.11
N ASN A 67 6.77 10.21 6.71
CA ASN A 67 6.89 10.83 8.02
C ASN A 67 6.58 9.85 9.15
N ARG A 68 5.71 8.86 8.91
CA ARG A 68 5.25 7.90 9.93
C ARG A 68 5.10 6.50 9.36
N ARG A 69 5.25 5.51 10.24
CA ARG A 69 5.01 4.10 9.98
C ARG A 69 4.36 3.45 11.19
N GLU A 70 3.30 2.70 10.96
CA GLU A 70 2.55 1.98 11.99
C GLU A 70 1.82 0.76 11.42
N ALA A 71 1.11 0.02 12.27
CA ALA A 71 0.24 -1.05 11.80
C ALA A 71 -0.89 -0.46 10.94
N ALA A 72 -1.22 -1.11 9.83
CA ALA A 72 -2.27 -0.62 8.93
C ALA A 72 -3.62 -0.48 9.65
N PHE A 73 -3.90 -1.38 10.59
CA PHE A 73 -5.10 -1.36 11.41
C PHE A 73 -5.23 -0.07 12.25
N ASP A 74 -4.15 0.35 12.90
CA ASP A 74 -4.16 1.55 13.74
C ASP A 74 -4.41 2.80 12.88
N TYR A 75 -3.79 2.85 11.70
CA TYR A 75 -4.03 3.92 10.73
C TYR A 75 -5.48 3.92 10.24
N THR A 76 -6.03 2.79 9.78
CA THR A 76 -7.37 2.75 9.19
C THR A 76 -8.45 3.05 10.23
N MET A 77 -8.36 2.48 11.43
CA MET A 77 -9.27 2.80 12.53
C MET A 77 -9.23 4.29 12.90
N ARG A 78 -8.04 4.90 12.91
CA ARG A 78 -7.88 6.33 13.26
C ARG A 78 -8.34 7.25 12.13
N GLU A 79 -7.90 7.04 10.90
CA GLU A 79 -8.10 7.98 9.80
C GLU A 79 -9.39 7.71 9.00
N LEU A 80 -9.75 6.44 8.82
CA LEU A 80 -10.91 6.03 8.03
C LEU A 80 -12.11 5.63 8.90
N GLY A 81 -11.86 5.35 10.18
CA GLY A 81 -12.91 5.04 11.16
C GLY A 81 -13.37 3.59 11.20
N THR A 82 -12.90 2.76 10.26
CA THR A 82 -13.09 1.31 10.26
C THR A 82 -11.79 0.60 9.87
N HIS A 83 -11.74 -0.73 9.99
CA HIS A 83 -10.50 -1.45 9.70
C HIS A 83 -10.21 -1.57 8.18
N HIS A 84 -11.18 -1.35 7.28
CA HIS A 84 -11.04 -1.52 5.82
C HIS A 84 -10.24 -2.78 5.41
N SER A 85 -10.57 -3.94 6.00
CA SER A 85 -9.87 -5.21 5.79
C SER A 85 -8.39 -5.25 6.20
N ALA A 86 -7.88 -4.25 6.96
CA ALA A 86 -6.59 -4.34 7.63
C ALA A 86 -6.62 -5.43 8.70
N LEU A 87 -5.47 -6.09 8.91
CA LEU A 87 -5.37 -7.21 9.84
C LEU A 87 -5.44 -6.68 11.30
N PRO A 88 -6.43 -7.06 12.10
CA PRO A 88 -6.46 -6.69 13.51
C PRO A 88 -5.21 -7.21 14.24
N PRO A 89 -4.72 -6.51 15.27
CA PRO A 89 -3.61 -7.00 16.06
C PRO A 89 -4.00 -8.24 16.87
N LYS A 90 -3.00 -9.02 17.27
CA LYS A 90 -3.21 -10.18 18.15
C LYS A 90 -3.86 -9.72 19.46
N GLY A 91 -4.92 -10.40 19.86
CA GLY A 91 -5.69 -10.06 21.06
C GLY A 91 -6.88 -9.15 20.80
N VAL A 92 -7.05 -8.65 19.57
CA VAL A 92 -8.21 -7.84 19.17
C VAL A 92 -9.19 -8.66 18.33
N VAL A 93 -10.48 -8.43 18.58
CA VAL A 93 -11.60 -9.04 17.88
C VAL A 93 -12.54 -7.92 17.43
N MET A 94 -12.90 -7.91 16.15
CA MET A 94 -13.79 -6.93 15.56
C MET A 94 -15.22 -7.45 15.58
N GLU A 95 -16.17 -6.67 16.08
CA GLU A 95 -17.58 -6.90 15.77
C GLU A 95 -17.86 -6.48 14.32
N MET A 96 -18.50 -7.35 13.56
CA MET A 96 -18.68 -7.26 12.11
C MET A 96 -20.13 -7.56 11.75
N ARG A 97 -20.60 -7.08 10.60
CA ARG A 97 -21.92 -7.41 10.07
C ARG A 97 -21.82 -8.44 8.95
N TYR A 98 -22.70 -9.44 8.97
CA TYR A 98 -22.90 -10.28 7.79
C TYR A 98 -23.56 -9.48 6.67
N ALA A 99 -23.26 -9.83 5.42
CA ALA A 99 -23.90 -9.25 4.25
C ALA A 99 -25.43 -9.43 4.25
N GLN A 100 -25.91 -10.51 4.89
CA GLN A 100 -27.32 -10.89 4.98
C GLN A 100 -28.02 -10.32 6.24
N GLY A 101 -27.30 -9.54 7.06
CA GLY A 101 -27.77 -9.06 8.36
C GLY A 101 -27.33 -9.93 9.54
N GLY A 102 -27.35 -9.35 10.74
CA GLY A 102 -26.78 -9.95 11.95
C GLY A 102 -25.31 -9.59 12.17
N THR A 103 -24.79 -9.88 13.36
CA THR A 103 -23.41 -9.58 13.75
C THR A 103 -22.62 -10.85 14.05
N PHE A 104 -21.31 -10.76 13.89
CA PHE A 104 -20.34 -11.77 14.30
C PHE A 104 -19.06 -11.09 14.77
N PHE A 105 -18.20 -11.84 15.42
CA PHE A 105 -16.94 -11.34 15.96
C PHE A 105 -15.79 -12.04 15.25
N SER A 106 -14.85 -11.29 14.67
CA SER A 106 -13.74 -11.85 13.88
C SER A 106 -12.39 -11.42 14.42
N SER A 107 -11.46 -12.36 14.52
CA SER A 107 -10.09 -12.15 15.01
C SER A 107 -9.06 -12.16 13.88
N TRP A 108 -7.85 -11.69 14.20
CA TRP A 108 -6.68 -11.70 13.32
C TRP A 108 -6.31 -13.07 12.73
N ASP A 109 -6.64 -14.17 13.42
CA ASP A 109 -6.34 -15.55 13.00
C ASP A 109 -7.48 -16.19 12.19
N CYS A 110 -8.38 -15.38 11.64
CA CYS A 110 -9.57 -15.80 10.90
C CYS A 110 -10.58 -16.62 11.72
N LYS A 111 -10.44 -16.69 13.05
CA LYS A 111 -11.50 -17.24 13.90
C LYS A 111 -12.68 -16.28 13.94
N SER A 112 -13.87 -16.86 13.86
CA SER A 112 -15.13 -16.16 14.02
C SER A 112 -15.92 -16.72 15.20
N TYR A 113 -16.65 -15.84 15.87
CA TYR A 113 -17.54 -16.16 16.98
C TYR A 113 -18.92 -15.60 16.66
N ASN A 114 -19.96 -16.40 16.89
CA ASN A 114 -21.33 -16.03 16.51
C ASN A 114 -21.99 -15.08 17.51
N CYS A 115 -21.42 -14.90 18.71
CA CYS A 115 -21.91 -13.99 19.73
C CYS A 115 -20.77 -13.50 20.63
N ARG A 116 -21.04 -12.47 21.45
CA ARG A 116 -20.03 -11.85 22.33
C ARG A 116 -19.54 -12.81 23.41
N GLU A 117 -20.43 -13.65 23.93
CA GLU A 117 -20.18 -14.62 25.00
C GLU A 117 -19.24 -15.75 24.54
N ALA A 118 -19.20 -16.02 23.23
CA ALA A 118 -18.29 -17.00 22.65
C ALA A 118 -16.86 -16.47 22.47
N VAL A 119 -16.64 -15.14 22.61
CA VAL A 119 -15.31 -14.54 22.53
C VAL A 119 -14.55 -14.83 23.83
N PRO A 120 -13.36 -15.47 23.77
CA PRO A 120 -12.56 -15.77 24.95
C PRO A 120 -12.26 -14.55 25.84
N GLU A 121 -12.20 -14.80 27.15
CA GLU A 121 -11.76 -13.80 28.12
C GLU A 121 -10.32 -13.33 27.83
N GLY A 122 -10.04 -12.05 28.11
CA GLY A 122 -8.75 -11.42 27.83
C GLY A 122 -8.57 -10.88 26.41
N LEU A 123 -9.55 -11.09 25.51
CA LEU A 123 -9.57 -10.44 24.20
C LEU A 123 -10.27 -9.09 24.25
N THR A 124 -9.69 -8.10 23.56
CA THR A 124 -10.29 -6.77 23.38
C THR A 124 -11.26 -6.82 22.21
N VAL A 125 -12.53 -6.46 22.44
CA VAL A 125 -13.53 -6.39 21.38
C VAL A 125 -13.75 -4.94 20.99
N ILE A 126 -13.68 -4.66 19.69
CA ILE A 126 -14.09 -3.39 19.11
C ILE A 126 -15.54 -3.53 18.61
N PRO A 127 -16.51 -2.87 19.26
CA PRO A 127 -17.91 -2.96 18.87
C PRO A 127 -18.19 -2.18 17.58
N LEU A 128 -19.32 -2.47 16.92
CA LEU A 128 -19.75 -1.74 15.73
C LEU A 128 -20.01 -0.25 16.01
N SER A 129 -20.42 0.09 17.23
CA SER A 129 -20.65 1.49 17.63
C SER A 129 -19.38 2.35 17.62
N GLU A 130 -18.20 1.73 17.68
CA GLU A 130 -16.90 2.41 17.61
C GLU A 130 -16.33 2.44 16.19
N GLN A 131 -16.99 1.78 15.22
CA GLN A 131 -16.57 1.70 13.82
C GLN A 131 -17.40 2.64 12.95
N ILE A 132 -17.07 3.92 13.01
CA ILE A 132 -17.81 4.99 12.32
C ILE A 132 -16.98 5.51 11.16
N GLU A 133 -17.41 5.22 9.94
CA GLU A 133 -16.78 5.65 8.70
C GLU A 133 -16.50 7.16 8.68
N LYS A 134 -15.27 7.53 8.34
CA LYS A 134 -14.82 8.92 8.20
C LYS A 134 -14.66 9.27 6.72
N PRO A 135 -14.95 10.53 6.32
CA PRO A 135 -14.67 10.97 4.96
C PRO A 135 -13.19 10.82 4.60
N HIS A 136 -12.91 10.16 3.49
CA HIS A 136 -11.55 9.96 2.99
C HIS A 136 -11.56 9.84 1.45
N LEU A 137 -10.36 9.84 0.88
CA LEU A 137 -10.14 9.72 -0.57
C LEU A 137 -9.86 8.27 -0.95
N GLU A 138 -10.19 7.90 -2.18
CA GLU A 138 -10.09 6.53 -2.68
C GLU A 138 -8.71 5.92 -2.47
N HIS A 139 -7.62 6.68 -2.67
CA HIS A 139 -6.25 6.20 -2.49
C HIS A 139 -5.94 5.75 -1.06
N GLN A 140 -6.65 6.31 -0.07
CA GLN A 140 -6.46 5.99 1.34
C GLN A 140 -7.08 4.64 1.72
N ASN A 141 -7.96 4.08 0.88
CA ASN A 141 -8.45 2.72 1.07
C ASN A 141 -7.35 1.69 0.78
N PRO A 142 -7.12 0.70 1.66
CA PRO A 142 -6.45 -0.52 1.27
C PRO A 142 -7.21 -1.20 0.12
N PHE A 143 -6.48 -1.71 -0.88
CA PHE A 143 -7.09 -2.38 -2.05
C PHE A 143 -6.96 -3.91 -2.01
N ASN A 144 -6.50 -4.45 -0.88
CA ASN A 144 -6.54 -5.87 -0.58
C ASN A 144 -6.81 -6.09 0.92
N CYS A 145 -7.05 -7.34 1.29
CA CYS A 145 -7.16 -7.72 2.70
C CYS A 145 -5.78 -7.87 3.35
N CYS A 146 -5.80 -7.97 4.69
CA CYS A 146 -4.65 -8.30 5.51
C CYS A 146 -3.49 -7.29 5.39
N SER A 147 -3.81 -6.01 5.18
CA SER A 147 -2.85 -4.92 5.31
C SER A 147 -2.18 -4.99 6.68
N GLN A 148 -0.85 -5.05 6.71
CA GLN A 148 -0.07 -5.16 7.93
C GLN A 148 0.55 -3.82 8.32
N TRP A 149 1.09 -3.10 7.34
CA TRP A 149 1.82 -1.85 7.56
C TRP A 149 1.19 -0.73 6.76
N ALA A 150 1.15 0.46 7.37
CA ALA A 150 0.92 1.72 6.70
C ALA A 150 2.17 2.59 6.84
N VAL A 151 2.63 3.17 5.73
CA VAL A 151 3.58 4.29 5.73
C VAL A 151 2.86 5.51 5.19
N TRP A 152 3.01 6.65 5.85
CA TRP A 152 2.23 7.83 5.54
C TRP A 152 2.96 9.13 5.85
N GLY A 153 2.46 10.22 5.26
CA GLY A 153 3.01 11.55 5.36
C GLY A 153 2.08 12.61 4.78
N GLU A 154 2.36 13.88 5.09
CA GLU A 154 1.54 15.02 4.64
C GLU A 154 2.10 15.69 3.39
N GLU A 155 3.35 15.38 3.02
CA GLU A 155 4.10 16.01 1.93
C GLU A 155 4.04 15.18 0.63
N GLY A 156 2.98 14.39 0.46
CA GLY A 156 2.80 13.61 -0.76
C GLY A 156 2.49 14.49 -1.97
N SER A 157 2.91 14.03 -3.15
CA SER A 157 2.60 14.70 -4.41
C SER A 157 1.13 14.54 -4.82
N SER A 158 0.71 15.28 -5.84
CA SER A 158 -0.48 14.96 -6.64
C SER A 158 -0.39 13.54 -7.21
N ILE A 159 -1.55 12.90 -7.36
CA ILE A 159 -1.70 11.59 -7.97
C ILE A 159 -2.03 11.78 -9.45
N GLU A 160 -1.02 11.60 -10.30
CA GLU A 160 -1.13 11.71 -11.76
C GLU A 160 0.01 10.96 -12.46
N PRO A 161 -0.23 10.38 -13.64
CA PRO A 161 0.77 9.56 -14.31
C PRO A 161 1.91 10.40 -14.90
N ARG A 162 3.14 10.11 -14.46
CA ARG A 162 4.37 10.68 -15.02
C ARG A 162 5.16 9.56 -15.68
N GLN A 163 5.23 9.57 -17.01
CA GLN A 163 5.89 8.51 -17.78
C GLN A 163 7.40 8.56 -17.55
N LEU A 164 8.00 7.40 -17.24
CA LEU A 164 9.44 7.25 -17.34
C LEU A 164 9.83 7.05 -18.82
N PRO A 165 10.89 7.72 -19.30
CA PRO A 165 11.42 7.45 -20.63
C PRO A 165 11.79 5.97 -20.80
N ASP A 166 11.45 5.37 -21.94
CA ASP A 166 11.66 3.93 -22.14
C ASP A 166 13.15 3.58 -22.17
N GLU A 167 13.98 4.51 -22.65
CA GLU A 167 15.44 4.41 -22.72
C GLU A 167 16.12 4.33 -21.34
N VAL A 168 15.50 4.84 -20.28
CA VAL A 168 16.08 4.78 -18.93
C VAL A 168 15.71 3.48 -18.19
N LEU A 169 14.67 2.76 -18.65
CA LEU A 169 14.18 1.55 -17.96
C LEU A 169 15.25 0.45 -17.82
N PRO A 170 16.09 0.17 -18.84
CA PRO A 170 17.16 -0.83 -18.72
C PRO A 170 18.23 -0.46 -17.70
N ASP A 171 18.37 0.82 -17.35
CA ASP A 171 19.39 1.33 -16.44
C ASP A 171 18.93 1.39 -14.99
N LEU A 172 17.63 1.25 -14.72
CA LEU A 172 17.10 1.22 -13.36
C LEU A 172 17.68 0.02 -12.59
N ARG A 173 18.11 0.27 -11.35
CA ARG A 173 18.73 -0.71 -10.45
C ARG A 173 18.05 -0.68 -9.09
N PHE A 174 17.86 -1.87 -8.52
CA PHE A 174 17.18 -2.02 -7.25
C PHE A 174 17.78 -3.11 -6.39
N GLY A 175 17.85 -2.86 -5.09
CA GLY A 175 18.39 -3.77 -4.09
C GLY A 175 19.40 -3.07 -3.19
N TYR A 176 19.85 -3.78 -2.17
CA TYR A 176 20.96 -3.36 -1.32
C TYR A 176 21.69 -4.61 -0.81
N PRO A 177 23.02 -4.57 -0.63
CA PRO A 177 23.96 -3.48 -0.98
C PRO A 177 24.15 -3.31 -2.49
N LYS A 178 24.92 -2.30 -2.92
CA LYS A 178 25.17 -1.98 -4.35
C LYS A 178 25.57 -3.21 -5.18
N SER A 179 26.39 -4.10 -4.61
CA SER A 179 26.81 -5.36 -5.25
C SER A 179 25.70 -6.39 -5.50
N LYS A 180 24.51 -6.20 -4.91
CA LYS A 180 23.34 -7.07 -5.06
C LYS A 180 22.19 -6.40 -5.80
N GLU A 181 22.41 -5.20 -6.33
CA GLU A 181 21.40 -4.51 -7.14
C GLU A 181 21.06 -5.33 -8.40
N LYS A 182 19.79 -5.32 -8.75
CA LYS A 182 19.24 -6.05 -9.90
C LYS A 182 18.49 -5.09 -10.82
N PRO A 183 18.58 -5.27 -12.14
CA PRO A 183 17.80 -4.48 -13.09
C PRO A 183 16.31 -4.82 -13.06
N LEU A 184 15.52 -4.10 -13.84
CA LEU A 184 14.24 -4.62 -14.34
C LEU A 184 14.51 -5.80 -15.29
N LYS A 185 13.58 -6.76 -15.31
CA LYS A 185 13.56 -7.82 -16.33
C LYS A 185 12.57 -7.44 -17.42
N PHE A 186 12.89 -7.82 -18.65
CA PHE A 186 12.07 -7.53 -19.81
C PHE A 186 11.64 -8.83 -20.50
N THR A 187 10.47 -8.81 -21.13
CA THR A 187 10.02 -9.85 -22.05
C THR A 187 10.75 -9.72 -23.40
N PRO A 188 10.73 -10.75 -24.27
CA PRO A 188 11.40 -10.68 -25.58
C PRO A 188 10.93 -9.54 -26.48
N ASN A 189 9.71 -9.02 -26.27
CA ASN A 189 9.14 -7.89 -27.00
C ASN A 189 9.42 -6.52 -26.33
N GLY A 190 10.35 -6.45 -25.36
CA GLY A 190 10.79 -5.21 -24.72
C GLY A 190 9.88 -4.66 -23.62
N SER A 191 8.80 -5.35 -23.27
CA SER A 191 7.94 -4.93 -22.14
C SER A 191 8.54 -5.30 -20.79
N VAL A 192 8.27 -4.51 -19.74
CA VAL A 192 8.70 -4.84 -18.37
C VAL A 192 7.97 -6.10 -17.90
N LEU A 193 8.74 -7.09 -17.42
CA LEU A 193 8.20 -8.33 -16.89
C LEU A 193 7.50 -8.06 -15.55
N SER A 194 6.27 -8.56 -15.39
CA SER A 194 5.43 -8.33 -14.20
C SER A 194 6.13 -8.71 -12.89
N SER A 195 6.92 -9.78 -12.88
CA SER A 195 7.70 -10.20 -11.71
C SER A 195 8.73 -9.18 -11.22
N SER A 196 9.08 -8.18 -12.04
CA SER A 196 9.92 -7.04 -11.64
C SER A 196 9.15 -5.99 -10.82
N LEU A 197 7.83 -6.05 -10.81
CA LEU A 197 6.92 -5.06 -10.22
C LEU A 197 6.12 -5.61 -9.03
N THR A 198 6.09 -6.92 -8.81
CA THR A 198 5.29 -7.57 -7.74
C THR A 198 5.91 -7.49 -6.34
N ALA A 199 7.01 -6.75 -6.17
CA ALA A 199 7.69 -6.60 -4.88
C ALA A 199 8.02 -5.13 -4.63
N THR A 200 8.06 -4.74 -3.36
CA THR A 200 8.64 -3.47 -2.93
C THR A 200 10.13 -3.50 -3.20
N ARG A 201 10.63 -2.56 -4.00
CA ARG A 201 12.04 -2.54 -4.42
C ARG A 201 12.73 -1.28 -3.93
N ARG A 202 13.78 -1.43 -3.14
CA ARG A 202 14.68 -0.32 -2.78
C ARG A 202 15.47 0.11 -4.02
N MET A 203 15.41 1.38 -4.36
CA MET A 203 16.11 1.98 -5.51
C MET A 203 17.60 2.17 -5.20
N SER A 204 18.45 2.06 -6.22
CA SER A 204 19.81 2.62 -6.17
C SER A 204 19.74 4.15 -6.07
N GLU A 205 20.86 4.80 -5.74
CA GLU A 205 20.94 6.27 -5.68
C GLU A 205 20.64 6.91 -7.03
N GLU A 206 21.17 6.33 -8.11
CA GLU A 206 20.98 6.80 -9.49
C GLU A 206 19.52 6.62 -9.93
N THR A 207 18.90 5.48 -9.60
CA THR A 207 17.48 5.23 -9.86
C THR A 207 16.59 6.19 -9.08
N PHE A 208 16.94 6.43 -7.81
CA PHE A 208 16.20 7.37 -6.97
C PHE A 208 16.22 8.79 -7.54
N ALA A 209 17.38 9.26 -8.02
CA ALA A 209 17.50 10.59 -8.65
C ALA A 209 16.63 10.74 -9.91
N ILE A 210 16.56 9.69 -10.76
CA ILE A 210 15.69 9.69 -11.94
C ILE A 210 14.22 9.86 -11.53
N PHE A 211 13.78 9.17 -10.47
CA PHE A 211 12.40 9.27 -10.00
C PHE A 211 12.11 10.62 -9.34
N GLU A 212 13.01 11.16 -8.50
CA GLU A 212 12.85 12.50 -7.89
C GLU A 212 12.69 13.59 -8.95
N ALA A 213 13.45 13.52 -10.06
CA ALA A 213 13.37 14.49 -11.15
C ALA A 213 11.98 14.58 -11.81
N LEU A 214 11.14 13.55 -11.70
CA LEU A 214 9.76 13.56 -12.22
C LEU A 214 8.81 14.42 -11.37
N PHE A 215 9.19 14.77 -10.14
CA PHE A 215 8.37 15.49 -9.17
C PHE A 215 9.00 16.83 -8.76
N SER A 216 10.03 17.26 -9.47
CA SER A 216 10.71 18.55 -9.29
C SER A 216 10.01 19.68 -10.04
#